data_AF-A0A3B7R4H5-F1
#
_entry.id   AF-A0A3B7R4H5-F1
#
_cell.length_a   1.000
_cell.length_b   1.000
_cell.length_c   1.000
_cell.angle_alpha   90.00
_cell.angle_beta   90.00
_cell.angle_gamma   90.00
#
_symmetry.space_group_name_H-M   'P 1'
#
loop_
_entity.id
_entity.type
_entity.pdbx_description
1 polymer ?
#
loop_
_entity_poly.entity_id
_entity_poly.type
_entity_poly.pdbx_seq_one_letter_code
_entity_poly.pdbx_strand_id
1 'polypeptide(L)'
;MSLMTSGSSSCWLTSLKRWLIASNLSSIGRWGPKLGGTFAKVQNPSGPGVVPAVLSFCYMRRSLSLLALLPLLAACRPDQVEHLENTKEIAREVENFQPKRIKPEQLLQAARWASDSLTRTADRGWRAQLTERLNAGGVAAAHPFCQPERLPAVLALARELQAQPRRALLPPRAITEGDSLRAQRPGQDKFLVQSPLVLMPNDMCLRCHGQVGTDVATADAQLLADTYPSKQLTGYTAGQLIGRWDIPMTRKGVAEFYTQKTRKIPKRRKLW
;
A
#
# COMPACT_ATOMS: atom_id res chain seq x y z
N MET A 1 -39.20 -19.06 39.17
CA MET A 1 -40.50 -19.51 38.63
C MET A 1 -40.65 -18.96 37.22
N SER A 2 -41.01 -19.84 36.26
CA SER A 2 -41.13 -19.64 34.78
C SER A 2 -39.79 -19.38 34.06
N LEU A 3 -39.10 -20.29 33.37
CA LEU A 3 -39.38 -21.43 32.47
C LEU A 3 -39.98 -21.08 31.08
N MET A 4 -39.34 -21.69 30.06
CA MET A 4 -39.71 -21.89 28.64
C MET A 4 -39.26 -20.79 27.64
N THR A 5 -38.68 -21.05 26.46
CA THR A 5 -38.38 -22.25 25.62
C THR A 5 -37.47 -21.80 24.46
N SER A 6 -36.31 -22.44 24.20
CA SER A 6 -36.00 -23.41 23.12
C SER A 6 -36.23 -23.00 21.65
N GLY A 7 -35.20 -23.18 20.80
CA GLY A 7 -35.29 -23.30 19.33
C GLY A 7 -34.02 -22.81 18.63
N SER A 8 -32.98 -23.65 18.43
CA SER A 8 -32.79 -24.53 17.26
C SER A 8 -32.49 -23.75 15.97
N SER A 9 -31.58 -24.11 15.06
CA SER A 9 -30.44 -25.01 14.96
C SER A 9 -29.80 -24.65 13.62
N SER A 10 -28.49 -24.85 13.54
CA SER A 10 -27.66 -24.86 12.34
C SER A 10 -28.23 -25.64 11.15
N CYS A 11 -28.03 -25.13 9.93
CA CYS A 11 -27.84 -25.95 8.73
C CYS A 11 -26.81 -25.31 7.80
N TRP A 12 -25.60 -25.86 7.88
CA TRP A 12 -24.60 -25.79 6.82
C TRP A 12 -25.05 -26.70 5.68
N LEU A 13 -24.94 -26.24 4.43
CA LEU A 13 -24.75 -27.15 3.30
C LEU A 13 -23.54 -26.74 2.47
N THR A 14 -22.51 -27.54 2.65
CA THR A 14 -21.39 -27.75 1.74
C THR A 14 -21.85 -28.28 0.39
N SER A 15 -21.19 -27.80 -0.67
CA SER A 15 -20.69 -28.57 -1.82
C SER A 15 -21.71 -29.36 -2.65
N LEU A 16 -21.97 -28.91 -3.89
CA LEU A 16 -21.89 -29.75 -5.10
C LEU A 16 -22.29 -28.91 -6.33
N LYS A 17 -21.30 -28.54 -7.16
CA LYS A 17 -21.34 -28.62 -8.64
C LYS A 17 -20.05 -28.04 -9.21
N ARG A 18 -19.09 -28.93 -9.39
CA ARG A 18 -17.92 -28.82 -10.25
C ARG A 18 -18.10 -29.93 -11.28
N TRP A 19 -18.20 -29.60 -12.57
CA TRP A 19 -17.59 -30.31 -13.71
C TRP A 19 -18.22 -29.91 -15.06
N LEU A 20 -17.33 -29.90 -16.08
CA LEU A 20 -17.47 -29.52 -17.50
C LEU A 20 -17.47 -27.99 -17.71
N ILE A 21 -16.46 -27.37 -18.35
CA ILE A 21 -15.75 -27.78 -19.56
C ILE A 21 -14.24 -27.48 -19.42
N ALA A 22 -13.43 -28.52 -19.60
CA ALA A 22 -12.03 -28.40 -20.00
C ALA A 22 -11.96 -28.49 -21.53
N SER A 23 -11.11 -27.66 -22.16
CA SER A 23 -10.28 -27.93 -23.35
C SER A 23 -10.02 -26.63 -24.12
N ASN A 24 -8.87 -26.00 -23.94
CA ASN A 24 -7.99 -25.75 -25.10
C ASN A 24 -6.59 -25.26 -24.68
N LEU A 25 -5.60 -26.08 -25.06
CA LEU A 25 -4.23 -25.80 -25.47
C LEU A 25 -3.51 -24.57 -24.84
N SER A 26 -2.50 -24.76 -24.00
CA SER A 26 -1.14 -25.26 -24.33
C SER A 26 -0.41 -24.44 -25.41
N SER A 27 0.79 -24.00 -25.05
CA SER A 27 1.85 -23.38 -25.87
C SER A 27 1.85 -21.85 -26.02
N ILE A 28 2.51 -21.17 -25.09
CA ILE A 28 3.54 -20.13 -25.33
C ILE A 28 4.46 -20.28 -24.09
N GLY A 29 5.72 -20.68 -24.18
CA GLY A 29 6.73 -20.23 -25.13
C GLY A 29 7.74 -19.40 -24.34
N ARG A 30 8.77 -20.07 -23.84
CA ARG A 30 9.90 -19.56 -23.06
C ARG A 30 10.77 -18.66 -23.96
N TRP A 31 10.85 -17.35 -23.67
CA TRP A 31 11.75 -16.44 -24.39
C TRP A 31 13.01 -16.19 -23.56
N GLY A 32 14.12 -16.80 -23.99
CA GLY A 32 15.48 -16.38 -23.64
C GLY A 32 16.00 -15.34 -24.64
N PRO A 33 17.04 -14.57 -24.31
CA PRO A 33 17.60 -13.56 -25.19
C PRO A 33 18.77 -14.17 -25.97
N LYS A 34 18.68 -14.18 -27.30
CA LYS A 34 19.79 -14.08 -28.26
C LYS A 34 19.19 -14.19 -29.66
N LEU A 35 19.41 -13.17 -30.47
CA LEU A 35 20.03 -13.24 -31.80
C LEU A 35 19.78 -11.93 -32.54
N GLY A 36 20.87 -11.30 -32.98
CA GLY A 36 20.85 -10.23 -33.95
C GLY A 36 20.37 -10.76 -35.30
N GLY A 37 19.50 -9.99 -35.94
CA GLY A 37 18.98 -10.26 -37.27
C GLY A 37 18.91 -8.94 -38.04
N THR A 38 19.58 -8.94 -39.17
CA THR A 38 19.69 -7.86 -40.16
C THR A 38 18.32 -7.44 -40.71
N PHE A 39 18.11 -6.12 -40.81
CA PHE A 39 16.95 -5.51 -41.46
C PHE A 39 16.85 -5.96 -42.93
N ALA A 40 15.82 -6.75 -43.25
CA ALA A 40 15.43 -7.01 -44.63
C ALA A 40 14.66 -5.79 -45.18
N LYS A 41 15.19 -5.25 -46.27
CA LYS A 41 14.68 -4.12 -47.05
C LYS A 41 13.40 -4.56 -47.77
N VAL A 42 12.27 -3.94 -47.45
CA VAL A 42 11.00 -4.13 -48.18
C VAL A 42 11.19 -3.61 -49.60
N GLN A 43 11.15 -4.51 -50.59
CA GLN A 43 11.10 -4.16 -52.00
C GLN A 43 9.64 -3.93 -52.41
N ASN A 44 9.38 -2.78 -53.02
CA ASN A 44 8.12 -2.48 -53.70
C ASN A 44 8.00 -3.36 -54.96
N PRO A 45 6.83 -3.97 -55.23
CA PRO A 45 6.61 -4.64 -56.51
C PRO A 45 6.47 -3.63 -57.65
N SER A 46 7.25 -3.84 -58.70
CA SER A 46 7.15 -3.16 -60.00
C SER A 46 6.29 -4.00 -60.95
N GLY A 47 5.11 -3.49 -61.31
CA GLY A 47 4.30 -4.05 -62.39
C GLY A 47 2.94 -3.34 -62.54
N PRO A 48 2.53 -2.99 -63.77
CA PRO A 48 1.19 -2.48 -64.02
C PRO A 48 0.20 -3.63 -63.94
N GLY A 49 -0.49 -3.74 -62.82
CA GLY A 49 -1.60 -4.67 -62.63
C GLY A 49 -2.78 -4.27 -63.51
N VAL A 50 -3.07 -5.12 -64.50
CA VAL A 50 -4.29 -5.10 -65.32
C VAL A 50 -5.50 -5.10 -64.39
N VAL A 51 -6.32 -4.05 -64.48
CA VAL A 51 -7.57 -3.91 -63.73
C VAL A 51 -8.64 -4.76 -64.44
N PRO A 52 -9.20 -5.82 -63.82
CA PRO A 52 -10.35 -6.49 -64.41
C PRO A 52 -11.58 -5.58 -64.28
N ALA A 53 -12.07 -5.12 -65.42
CA ALA A 53 -13.33 -4.42 -65.57
C ALA A 53 -14.50 -5.40 -65.41
N VAL A 54 -14.86 -5.73 -64.17
CA VAL A 54 -16.15 -6.38 -63.87
C VAL A 54 -16.71 -5.82 -62.57
N LEU A 55 -17.20 -4.58 -62.62
CA LEU A 55 -18.12 -4.05 -61.61
C LEU A 55 -19.23 -3.28 -62.33
N SER A 56 -20.14 -4.01 -62.94
CA SER A 56 -21.45 -3.51 -63.31
C SER A 56 -22.45 -4.57 -62.88
N PHE A 57 -23.56 -4.17 -62.25
CA PHE A 57 -24.56 -5.00 -61.57
C PHE A 57 -24.28 -5.46 -60.13
N CYS A 58 -24.08 -4.52 -59.19
CA CYS A 58 -24.50 -4.74 -57.78
C CYS A 58 -24.68 -3.44 -56.97
N TYR A 59 -24.89 -2.28 -57.60
CA TYR A 59 -24.94 -1.00 -56.88
C TYR A 59 -26.34 -0.51 -56.47
N MET A 60 -27.42 -1.21 -56.84
CA MET A 60 -28.80 -0.75 -56.53
C MET A 60 -29.54 -1.53 -55.44
N ARG A 61 -28.94 -2.57 -54.85
CA ARG A 61 -29.58 -3.33 -53.76
C ARG A 61 -28.97 -3.08 -52.36
N ARG A 62 -27.88 -2.30 -52.27
CA ARG A 62 -27.24 -1.89 -50.99
C ARG A 62 -27.73 -0.55 -50.45
N SER A 63 -28.41 0.28 -51.23
CA SER A 63 -28.92 1.59 -50.77
C SER A 63 -30.15 1.51 -49.86
N LEU A 64 -30.92 0.42 -49.92
CA LEU A 64 -32.10 0.23 -49.05
C LEU A 64 -31.74 -0.19 -47.61
N SER A 65 -30.54 -0.76 -47.38
CA SER A 65 -30.10 -1.16 -46.04
C SER A 65 -29.64 0.02 -45.16
N LEU A 66 -29.20 1.14 -45.76
CA LEU A 66 -28.85 2.36 -45.03
C LEU A 66 -30.08 3.18 -44.62
N LEU A 67 -31.16 3.14 -45.42
CA LEU A 67 -32.43 3.81 -45.11
C LEU A 67 -33.20 3.14 -43.97
N ALA A 68 -33.01 1.84 -43.78
CA ALA A 68 -33.61 1.10 -42.66
C ALA A 68 -32.97 1.41 -41.29
N LEU A 69 -31.79 2.05 -41.24
CA LEU A 69 -31.12 2.41 -39.98
C LEU A 69 -31.56 3.79 -39.42
N LEU A 70 -32.09 4.67 -40.28
CA LEU A 70 -32.58 6.00 -39.91
C LEU A 70 -33.72 6.00 -38.86
N PRO A 71 -34.74 5.12 -38.92
CA PRO A 71 -35.78 5.08 -37.88
C PRO A 71 -35.28 4.56 -36.53
N LEU A 72 -34.17 3.80 -36.49
CA LEU A 72 -33.57 3.33 -35.22
C LEU A 72 -32.88 4.47 -34.45
N LEU A 73 -32.45 5.54 -35.12
CA LEU A 73 -31.89 6.72 -34.47
C LEU A 73 -32.98 7.61 -33.82
N ALA A 74 -34.25 7.46 -34.21
CA ALA A 74 -35.38 8.19 -33.61
C ALA A 74 -35.90 7.58 -32.30
N ALA A 75 -35.37 6.41 -31.89
CA ALA A 75 -35.76 5.76 -30.65
C ALA A 75 -35.15 6.42 -29.39
N CYS A 76 -34.06 7.18 -29.52
CA CYS A 76 -33.52 7.97 -28.42
C CYS A 76 -34.26 9.31 -28.33
N ARG A 77 -35.43 9.31 -27.66
CA ARG A 77 -36.15 10.57 -27.41
C ARG A 77 -35.51 11.31 -26.22
N PRO A 78 -35.26 12.63 -26.33
CA PRO A 78 -34.58 13.41 -25.28
C PRO A 78 -35.42 13.58 -24.00
N ASP A 79 -36.73 13.33 -24.05
CA ASP A 79 -37.64 13.32 -22.90
C ASP A 79 -37.46 12.09 -21.99
N GLN A 80 -36.71 11.07 -22.42
CA GLN A 80 -36.38 9.87 -21.63
C GLN A 80 -35.04 10.00 -20.87
N VAL A 81 -34.37 11.14 -20.94
CA VAL A 81 -33.13 11.38 -20.19
C VAL A 81 -33.50 11.80 -18.77
N GLU A 82 -33.55 10.83 -17.85
CA GLU A 82 -33.70 11.12 -16.43
C GLU A 82 -32.51 11.96 -15.93
N HIS A 83 -32.81 13.13 -15.36
CA HIS A 83 -31.80 13.94 -14.70
C HIS A 83 -31.37 13.28 -13.40
N LEU A 84 -30.10 12.84 -13.34
CA LEU A 84 -29.51 12.35 -12.09
C LEU A 84 -29.52 13.46 -11.06
N GLU A 85 -30.23 13.26 -9.95
CA GLU A 85 -30.43 14.25 -8.88
C GLU A 85 -29.09 14.80 -8.32
N ASN A 86 -27.99 14.05 -8.47
CA ASN A 86 -26.66 14.39 -7.94
C ASN A 86 -25.59 14.66 -9.01
N THR A 87 -25.97 15.14 -10.21
CA THR A 87 -25.04 15.33 -11.35
C THR A 87 -23.74 16.10 -11.00
N LYS A 88 -23.82 17.15 -10.16
CA LYS A 88 -22.64 17.93 -9.73
C LYS A 88 -21.70 17.14 -8.83
N GLU A 89 -22.23 16.28 -7.97
CA GLU A 89 -21.45 15.45 -7.06
C GLU A 89 -20.80 14.30 -7.83
N ILE A 90 -21.53 13.70 -8.76
CA ILE A 90 -21.01 12.68 -9.68
C ILE A 90 -19.87 13.26 -10.50
N ALA A 91 -20.02 14.47 -11.07
CA ALA A 91 -18.95 15.13 -11.81
C ALA A 91 -17.68 15.33 -10.96
N ARG A 92 -17.85 15.74 -9.70
CA ARG A 92 -16.74 15.85 -8.73
C ARG A 92 -16.08 14.52 -8.42
N GLU A 93 -16.86 13.45 -8.25
CA GLU A 93 -16.32 12.11 -8.01
C GLU A 93 -15.60 11.54 -9.23
N VAL A 94 -16.10 11.78 -10.44
CA VAL A 94 -15.49 11.37 -11.72
C VAL A 94 -14.07 11.93 -11.86
N GLU A 95 -13.81 13.16 -11.41
CA GLU A 95 -12.44 13.72 -11.39
C GLU A 95 -11.46 12.90 -10.54
N ASN A 96 -11.95 12.24 -9.48
CA ASN A 96 -11.12 11.35 -8.65
C ASN A 96 -10.88 9.98 -9.30
N PHE A 97 -11.73 9.55 -10.25
CA PHE A 97 -11.59 8.28 -10.97
C PHE A 97 -10.74 8.39 -12.24
N GLN A 98 -10.32 9.60 -12.65
CA GLN A 98 -9.41 9.76 -13.79
C GLN A 98 -8.10 8.97 -13.54
N PRO A 99 -7.71 8.04 -14.46
CA PRO A 99 -6.51 7.25 -14.30
C PRO A 99 -5.26 8.13 -14.21
N LYS A 100 -4.70 8.26 -13.00
CA LYS A 100 -3.44 8.99 -12.79
C LYS A 100 -2.27 8.05 -13.06
N ARG A 101 -1.43 8.41 -14.04
CA ARG A 101 -0.12 7.76 -14.20
C ARG A 101 0.78 8.17 -13.04
N ILE A 102 1.03 7.25 -12.11
CA ILE A 102 1.96 7.46 -11.00
C ILE A 102 3.38 7.18 -11.48
N LYS A 103 4.24 8.20 -11.45
CA LYS A 103 5.65 8.09 -11.84
C LYS A 103 6.48 7.36 -10.77
N PRO A 104 7.60 6.69 -11.12
CA PRO A 104 8.44 5.97 -10.15
C PRO A 104 8.90 6.82 -8.95
N GLU A 105 9.28 8.07 -9.19
CA GLU A 105 9.69 9.03 -8.17
C GLU A 105 8.55 9.39 -7.22
N GLN A 106 7.31 9.45 -7.71
CA GLN A 106 6.12 9.68 -6.89
C GLN A 106 5.84 8.47 -5.99
N LEU A 107 6.09 7.24 -6.46
CA LEU A 107 5.97 6.05 -5.62
C LEU A 107 7.05 6.03 -4.52
N LEU A 108 8.28 6.44 -4.81
CA LEU A 108 9.32 6.57 -3.78
C LEU A 108 8.94 7.63 -2.75
N GLN A 109 8.42 8.78 -3.18
CA GLN A 109 7.93 9.82 -2.28
C GLN A 109 6.74 9.33 -1.43
N ALA A 110 5.81 8.58 -2.03
CA ALA A 110 4.71 7.97 -1.33
C ALA A 110 5.17 6.97 -0.26
N ALA A 111 6.20 6.18 -0.56
CA ALA A 111 6.80 5.27 0.41
C ALA A 111 7.39 6.03 1.60
N ARG A 112 8.04 7.19 1.38
CA ARG A 112 8.51 8.07 2.46
C ARG A 112 7.35 8.56 3.33
N TRP A 113 6.30 9.09 2.72
CA TRP A 113 5.12 9.54 3.47
C TRP A 113 4.41 8.42 4.25
N ALA A 114 4.37 7.21 3.69
CA ALA A 114 3.81 6.04 4.34
C ALA A 114 4.65 5.63 5.56
N SER A 115 5.98 5.61 5.41
CA SER A 115 6.94 5.42 6.49
C SER A 115 6.75 6.46 7.60
N ASP A 116 6.70 7.75 7.27
CA ASP A 116 6.52 8.81 8.26
C ASP A 116 5.18 8.70 9.00
N SER A 117 4.14 8.22 8.31
CA SER A 117 2.83 8.00 8.93
C SER A 117 2.87 6.83 9.91
N LEU A 118 3.55 5.74 9.55
CA LEU A 118 3.77 4.58 10.43
C LEU A 118 4.59 4.96 11.65
N THR A 119 5.77 5.58 11.47
CA THR A 119 6.67 5.91 12.58
C THR A 119 6.04 6.91 13.54
N ARG A 120 5.31 7.93 13.05
CA ARG A 120 4.57 8.86 13.93
C ARG A 120 3.41 8.21 14.66
N THR A 121 2.70 7.27 14.02
CA THR A 121 1.61 6.52 14.68
C THR A 121 2.17 5.64 15.79
N ALA A 122 3.29 4.96 15.51
CA ALA A 122 4.01 4.14 16.47
C ALA A 122 4.51 4.96 17.65
N ASP A 123 5.21 6.06 17.38
CA ASP A 123 5.77 6.95 18.40
C ASP A 123 4.68 7.57 19.29
N ARG A 124 3.61 8.12 18.72
CA ARG A 124 2.51 8.71 19.50
C ARG A 124 1.83 7.69 20.40
N GLY A 125 1.44 6.54 19.84
CA GLY A 125 0.74 5.50 20.59
C GLY A 125 1.62 4.90 21.69
N TRP A 126 2.91 4.69 21.37
CA TRP A 126 3.87 4.13 22.30
C TRP A 126 4.19 5.07 23.46
N ARG A 127 4.43 6.37 23.20
CA ARG A 127 4.70 7.33 24.28
C ARG A 127 3.54 7.46 25.25
N ALA A 128 2.29 7.45 24.76
CA ALA A 128 1.11 7.49 25.62
C ALA A 128 1.08 6.30 26.59
N GLN A 129 1.31 5.08 26.07
CA GLN A 129 1.37 3.88 26.92
C GLN A 129 2.61 3.86 27.81
N LEU A 130 3.76 4.28 27.31
CA LEU A 130 5.03 4.22 28.04
C LEU A 130 5.00 5.11 29.29
N THR A 131 4.48 6.34 29.16
CA THR A 131 4.32 7.25 30.31
C THR A 131 3.43 6.63 31.39
N GLU A 132 2.28 6.06 31.01
CA GLU A 132 1.37 5.39 31.94
C GLU A 132 2.07 4.24 32.68
N ARG A 133 2.79 3.37 31.96
CA ARG A 133 3.47 2.21 32.54
C ARG A 133 4.64 2.60 33.45
N LEU A 134 5.45 3.58 33.04
CA LEU A 134 6.55 4.09 33.86
C LEU A 134 6.06 4.72 35.16
N ASN A 135 4.88 5.33 35.15
CA ASN A 135 4.25 5.87 36.35
C ASN A 135 3.65 4.77 37.25
N ALA A 136 3.10 3.71 36.67
CA ALA A 136 2.46 2.62 37.40
C ALA A 136 3.45 1.69 38.13
N GLY A 137 4.64 1.47 37.56
CA GLY A 137 5.61 0.52 38.13
C GLY A 137 7.02 0.61 37.56
N GLY A 138 7.42 1.79 37.10
CA GLY A 138 8.78 2.03 36.60
C GLY A 138 9.13 1.18 35.38
N VAL A 139 10.42 0.83 35.26
CA VAL A 139 10.94 0.06 34.11
C VAL A 139 10.35 -1.34 34.06
N ALA A 140 10.12 -1.98 35.21
CA ALA A 140 9.50 -3.30 35.31
C ALA A 140 8.11 -3.36 34.66
N ALA A 141 7.27 -2.34 34.86
CA ALA A 141 5.98 -2.26 34.20
C ALA A 141 6.06 -1.87 32.71
N ALA A 142 7.09 -1.12 32.33
CA ALA A 142 7.23 -0.51 31.00
C ALA A 142 7.89 -1.43 29.96
N HIS A 143 8.93 -2.18 30.34
CA HIS A 143 9.77 -2.91 29.38
C HIS A 143 9.02 -3.92 28.48
N PRO A 144 7.89 -4.55 28.88
CA PRO A 144 7.14 -5.45 27.99
C PRO A 144 6.53 -4.72 26.79
N PHE A 145 6.36 -3.40 26.89
CA PHE A 145 5.76 -2.53 25.87
C PHE A 145 6.80 -1.82 24.99
N CYS A 146 8.08 -2.22 25.06
CA CYS A 146 9.16 -1.67 24.25
C CYS A 146 9.15 -2.13 22.77
N GLN A 147 7.97 -2.45 22.21
CA GLN A 147 7.79 -2.90 20.81
C GLN A 147 6.66 -2.09 20.14
N PRO A 148 6.88 -0.79 19.84
CA PRO A 148 5.88 0.10 19.26
C PRO A 148 5.34 -0.39 17.91
N GLU A 149 6.12 -1.18 17.16
CA GLU A 149 5.67 -1.83 15.92
C GLU A 149 4.51 -2.83 16.11
N ARG A 150 4.28 -3.31 17.34
CA ARG A 150 3.22 -4.28 17.67
C ARG A 150 1.94 -3.64 18.18
N LEU A 151 1.90 -2.31 18.29
CA LEU A 151 0.69 -1.61 18.74
C LEU A 151 -0.46 -1.83 17.74
N PRO A 152 -1.72 -2.04 18.21
CA PRO A 152 -2.85 -2.31 17.33
C PRO A 152 -3.05 -1.27 16.23
N ALA A 153 -2.88 0.01 16.54
CA ALA A 153 -2.98 1.10 15.56
C ALA A 153 -1.89 1.02 14.48
N VAL A 154 -0.67 0.62 14.85
CA VAL A 154 0.44 0.42 13.91
C VAL A 154 0.20 -0.79 13.03
N LEU A 155 -0.27 -1.90 13.61
CA LEU A 155 -0.63 -3.11 12.85
C LEU A 155 -1.77 -2.86 11.88
N ALA A 156 -2.78 -2.08 12.27
CA ALA A 156 -3.88 -1.70 11.37
C ALA A 156 -3.35 -0.89 10.18
N LEU A 157 -2.58 0.17 10.43
CA LEU A 157 -1.99 0.99 9.38
C LEU A 157 -1.00 0.20 8.50
N ALA A 158 -0.19 -0.67 9.10
CA ALA A 158 0.73 -1.53 8.36
C ALA A 158 0.01 -2.47 7.40
N ARG A 159 -1.14 -3.02 7.78
CA ARG A 159 -1.97 -3.85 6.90
C ARG A 159 -2.52 -3.04 5.71
N GLU A 160 -3.03 -1.83 5.96
CA GLU A 160 -3.51 -0.94 4.90
C GLU A 160 -2.39 -0.59 3.90
N LEU A 161 -1.19 -0.31 4.42
CA LEU A 161 -0.01 0.03 3.62
C LEU A 161 0.71 -1.18 3.03
N GLN A 162 0.27 -2.40 3.34
CA GLN A 162 1.00 -3.64 3.03
C GLN A 162 2.49 -3.55 3.41
N ALA A 163 2.74 -3.02 4.61
CA ALA A 163 4.05 -2.77 5.18
C ALA A 163 4.38 -3.81 6.27
N GLN A 164 5.68 -4.03 6.52
CA GLN A 164 6.13 -4.82 7.68
C GLN A 164 7.15 -4.00 8.49
N PRO A 165 6.70 -2.99 9.26
CA PRO A 165 7.61 -2.13 10.00
C PRO A 165 8.32 -2.93 11.10
N ARG A 166 9.64 -2.76 11.19
CA ARG A 166 10.46 -3.34 12.27
C ARG A 166 11.51 -2.34 12.72
N ARG A 167 11.89 -2.40 14.00
CA ARG A 167 13.06 -1.66 14.50
C ARG A 167 14.27 -2.58 14.55
N ALA A 168 15.37 -2.10 13.96
CA ALA A 168 16.69 -2.69 14.12
C ALA A 168 17.48 -1.83 15.10
N LEU A 169 17.87 -2.41 16.23
CA LEU A 169 18.78 -1.74 17.16
C LEU A 169 20.18 -1.71 16.55
N LEU A 170 20.89 -0.62 16.79
CA LEU A 170 22.26 -0.41 16.35
C LEU A 170 23.10 -0.01 17.57
N PRO A 171 24.42 -0.27 17.55
CA PRO A 171 25.30 0.27 18.56
C PRO A 171 25.15 1.80 18.67
N PRO A 172 25.04 2.35 19.89
CA PRO A 172 24.82 3.78 20.08
C PRO A 172 26.01 4.58 19.54
N ARG A 173 25.73 5.59 18.71
CA ARG A 173 26.75 6.51 18.19
C ARG A 173 26.18 7.87 17.81
N ALA A 174 27.04 8.84 17.54
CA ALA A 174 26.62 10.11 16.96
C ALA A 174 25.95 9.90 15.58
N ILE A 175 24.92 10.70 15.32
CA ILE A 175 24.23 10.71 14.03
C ILE A 175 25.11 11.39 12.97
N THR A 176 25.07 10.86 11.75
CA THR A 176 25.81 11.37 10.59
C THR A 176 24.86 11.59 9.41
N GLU A 177 25.31 12.29 8.37
CA GLU A 177 24.51 12.49 7.14
C GLU A 177 24.08 11.16 6.50
N GLY A 178 24.91 10.12 6.60
CA GLY A 178 24.62 8.78 6.08
C GLY A 178 23.44 8.07 6.77
N ASP A 179 22.97 8.57 7.90
CA ASP A 179 21.83 8.05 8.66
C ASP A 179 20.50 8.68 8.26
N SER A 180 20.52 9.62 7.32
CA SER A 180 19.33 10.26 6.77
C SER A 180 18.32 9.23 6.26
N LEU A 181 17.05 9.63 6.20
CA LEU A 181 15.99 8.77 5.67
C LEU A 181 16.33 8.33 4.24
N ARG A 182 16.36 7.01 4.02
CA ARG A 182 16.61 6.42 2.69
C ARG A 182 15.38 5.66 2.22
N ALA A 183 14.91 5.99 1.03
CA ALA A 183 13.87 5.23 0.34
C ALA A 183 14.47 4.59 -0.89
N GLN A 184 14.30 3.29 -1.02
CA GLN A 184 14.83 2.49 -2.11
C GLN A 184 13.71 1.67 -2.73
N ARG A 185 13.90 1.28 -3.99
CA ARG A 185 13.02 0.36 -4.70
C ARG A 185 13.84 -0.87 -5.14
N PRO A 186 14.05 -1.86 -4.25
CA PRO A 186 14.87 -3.03 -4.56
C PRO A 186 14.31 -3.91 -5.69
N GLY A 187 13.04 -3.72 -6.07
CA GLY A 187 12.43 -4.40 -7.20
C GLY A 187 11.17 -3.67 -7.67
N GLN A 188 10.58 -4.11 -8.79
CA GLN A 188 9.43 -3.41 -9.38
C GLN A 188 8.26 -3.24 -8.39
N ASP A 189 7.99 -4.23 -7.55
CA ASP A 189 6.88 -4.21 -6.61
C ASP A 189 7.28 -4.07 -5.13
N LYS A 190 8.55 -3.77 -4.87
CA LYS A 190 9.09 -3.73 -3.51
C LYS A 190 9.72 -2.37 -3.22
N PHE A 191 9.38 -1.82 -2.06
CA PHE A 191 9.98 -0.62 -1.51
C PHE A 191 10.60 -0.95 -0.16
N LEU A 192 11.70 -0.28 0.17
CA LEU A 192 12.29 -0.29 1.49
C LEU A 192 12.54 1.15 1.91
N VAL A 193 11.95 1.56 3.02
CA VAL A 193 12.29 2.83 3.66
C VAL A 193 13.03 2.55 4.96
N GLN A 194 14.17 3.21 5.13
CA GLN A 194 14.97 3.19 6.33
C GLN A 194 14.97 4.58 6.95
N SER A 195 14.59 4.67 8.22
CA SER A 195 14.54 5.95 8.94
C SER A 195 15.32 5.82 10.25
N PRO A 196 16.15 6.82 10.62
CA PRO A 196 16.95 6.73 11.83
C PRO A 196 16.06 6.68 13.08
N LEU A 197 16.52 5.95 14.10
CA LEU A 197 15.94 5.96 15.44
C LEU A 197 16.94 6.66 16.36
N VAL A 198 16.62 7.88 16.75
CA VAL A 198 17.46 8.74 17.58
C VAL A 198 16.88 8.80 18.98
N LEU A 199 17.73 8.66 20.00
CA LEU A 199 17.33 8.82 21.39
C LEU A 199 16.99 10.28 21.64
N MET A 200 15.77 10.55 22.08
CA MET A 200 15.34 11.92 22.33
C MET A 200 15.92 12.46 23.64
N PRO A 201 16.16 13.78 23.73
CA PRO A 201 16.58 14.44 24.96
C PRO A 201 15.38 14.61 25.90
N ASN A 202 14.84 13.51 26.43
CA ASN A 202 13.81 13.58 27.47
C ASN A 202 14.03 12.50 28.54
N ASP A 203 13.59 12.82 29.75
CA ASP A 203 13.78 11.98 30.93
C ASP A 203 13.16 10.58 30.73
N MET A 204 12.01 10.50 30.07
CA MET A 204 11.30 9.24 29.82
C MET A 204 12.18 8.24 29.06
N CYS A 205 12.91 8.68 28.03
CA CYS A 205 13.81 7.84 27.27
C CYS A 205 15.04 7.43 28.10
N LEU A 206 15.60 8.36 28.87
CA LEU A 206 16.81 8.13 29.66
C LEU A 206 16.57 7.20 30.86
N ARG A 207 15.34 7.11 31.39
CA ARG A 207 15.00 6.15 32.46
C ARG A 207 15.25 4.68 32.13
N CYS A 208 15.31 4.32 30.85
CA CYS A 208 15.66 2.96 30.41
C CYS A 208 17.00 2.91 29.64
N HIS A 209 17.39 4.02 29.00
CA HIS A 209 18.50 4.04 28.07
C HIS A 209 19.72 4.83 28.52
N GLY A 210 19.61 5.65 29.56
CA GLY A 210 20.69 6.53 30.04
C GLY A 210 21.79 5.81 30.83
N GLN A 211 22.61 6.59 31.54
CA GLN A 211 23.73 6.08 32.33
C GLN A 211 23.23 5.35 33.59
N VAL A 212 23.76 4.16 33.84
CA VAL A 212 23.43 3.36 35.03
C VAL A 212 23.96 4.07 36.28
N GLY A 213 23.12 4.18 37.32
CA GLY A 213 23.44 4.89 38.56
C GLY A 213 23.11 6.38 38.53
N THR A 214 22.92 6.96 37.34
CA THR A 214 22.51 8.37 37.16
C THR A 214 21.08 8.47 36.64
N ASP A 215 20.83 7.92 35.45
CA ASP A 215 19.53 7.99 34.78
C ASP A 215 18.71 6.71 34.98
N VAL A 216 19.40 5.57 35.04
CA VAL A 216 18.81 4.23 35.17
C VAL A 216 19.23 3.63 36.50
N ALA A 217 18.26 3.25 37.34
CA ALA A 217 18.56 2.58 38.60
C ALA A 217 19.27 1.23 38.36
N THR A 218 20.19 0.84 39.25
CA THR A 218 20.96 -0.41 39.09
C THR A 218 20.05 -1.65 39.00
N ALA A 219 18.95 -1.67 39.77
CA ALA A 219 17.97 -2.76 39.70
C ALA A 219 17.27 -2.84 38.33
N ASP A 220 16.92 -1.68 37.75
CA ASP A 220 16.30 -1.62 36.42
C ASP A 220 17.29 -2.00 35.32
N ALA A 221 18.56 -1.59 35.45
CA ALA A 221 19.62 -1.99 34.53
C ALA A 221 19.84 -3.51 34.55
N GLN A 222 19.84 -4.12 35.73
CA GLN A 222 19.93 -5.58 35.88
C GLN A 222 18.73 -6.29 35.23
N LEU A 223 17.50 -5.82 35.51
CA LEU A 223 16.29 -6.35 34.89
C LEU A 223 16.35 -6.31 33.35
N LEU A 224 16.80 -5.19 32.79
CA LEU A 224 16.95 -5.03 31.35
C LEU A 224 18.01 -5.97 30.77
N ALA A 225 19.15 -6.15 31.46
CA ALA A 225 20.19 -7.08 31.05
C ALA A 225 19.70 -8.54 31.06
N ASP A 226 18.96 -8.93 32.10
CA ASP A 226 18.40 -10.28 32.22
C ASP A 226 17.32 -10.55 31.16
N THR A 227 16.49 -9.55 30.86
CA THR A 227 15.41 -9.68 29.86
C THR A 227 15.95 -9.66 28.43
N TYR A 228 17.02 -8.89 28.17
CA TYR A 228 17.55 -8.64 26.84
C TYR A 228 19.06 -8.91 26.76
N PRO A 229 19.54 -10.15 27.03
CA PRO A 229 20.95 -10.45 27.24
C PRO A 229 21.84 -10.19 26.03
N SER A 230 21.27 -10.19 24.82
CA SER A 230 21.99 -9.95 23.57
C SER A 230 21.93 -8.50 23.10
N LYS A 231 21.43 -7.56 23.92
CA LYS A 231 21.19 -6.17 23.52
C LYS A 231 21.74 -5.24 24.58
N GLN A 232 22.69 -4.39 24.21
CA GLN A 232 23.02 -3.24 25.03
C GLN A 232 21.84 -2.27 24.97
N LEU A 233 21.19 -1.98 26.10
CA LEU A 233 20.06 -1.05 26.17
C LEU A 233 20.32 0.18 27.03
N THR A 234 21.36 0.18 27.87
CA THR A 234 21.72 1.29 28.76
C THR A 234 23.04 1.93 28.34
N GLY A 235 23.40 3.05 28.97
CA GLY A 235 24.64 3.78 28.73
C GLY A 235 24.59 4.72 27.52
N TYR A 236 23.40 5.04 27.03
CA TYR A 236 23.22 5.95 25.90
C TYR A 236 23.20 7.41 26.36
N THR A 237 23.30 8.31 25.39
CA THR A 237 23.20 9.75 25.55
C THR A 237 22.14 10.30 24.59
N ALA A 238 21.43 11.33 25.02
CA ALA A 238 20.47 12.03 24.17
C ALA A 238 21.11 12.48 22.83
N GLY A 239 20.35 12.35 21.74
CA GLY A 239 20.80 12.67 20.39
C GLY A 239 21.58 11.54 19.70
N GLN A 240 21.92 10.44 20.38
CA GLN A 240 22.56 9.31 19.74
C GLN A 240 21.61 8.55 18.81
N LEU A 241 22.15 8.07 17.70
CA LEU A 241 21.52 7.03 16.90
C LEU A 241 21.59 5.71 17.67
N ILE A 242 20.43 5.14 17.98
CA ILE A 242 20.29 3.88 18.75
C ILE A 242 19.69 2.75 17.90
N GLY A 243 19.33 3.06 16.65
CA GLY A 243 18.72 2.10 15.76
C GLY A 243 18.23 2.73 14.47
N ARG A 244 17.39 1.97 13.77
CA ARG A 244 16.63 2.45 12.62
C ARG A 244 15.32 1.69 12.50
N TRP A 245 14.36 2.31 11.84
CA TRP A 245 13.22 1.62 11.26
C TRP A 245 13.62 1.03 9.92
N ASP A 246 13.27 -0.24 9.68
CA ASP A 246 13.22 -0.85 8.35
C ASP A 246 11.75 -1.10 8.01
N ILE A 247 11.28 -0.50 6.91
CA ILE A 247 9.86 -0.54 6.52
C ILE A 247 9.76 -1.03 5.07
N PRO A 248 9.82 -2.36 4.85
CA PRO A 248 9.47 -2.95 3.56
C PRO A 248 7.98 -2.75 3.27
N MET A 249 7.66 -2.41 2.03
CA MET A 249 6.29 -2.17 1.54
C MET A 249 6.12 -2.73 0.12
N THR A 250 4.87 -3.03 -0.24
CA THR A 250 4.52 -3.41 -1.61
C THR A 250 4.13 -2.19 -2.45
N ARG A 251 4.22 -2.32 -3.77
CA ARG A 251 3.70 -1.30 -4.69
C ARG A 251 2.21 -1.02 -4.52
N LYS A 252 1.41 -2.04 -4.22
CA LYS A 252 -0.04 -1.88 -4.05
C LYS A 252 -0.36 -0.94 -2.88
N GLY A 253 0.24 -1.17 -1.71
CA GLY A 253 0.01 -0.32 -0.55
C GLY A 253 0.53 1.11 -0.75
N VAL A 254 1.72 1.26 -1.33
CA VAL A 254 2.31 2.58 -1.63
C VAL A 254 1.48 3.36 -2.65
N ALA A 255 1.03 2.71 -3.73
CA ALA A 255 0.23 3.36 -4.76
C ALA A 255 -1.16 3.76 -4.23
N GLU A 256 -1.82 2.88 -3.48
CA GLU A 256 -3.11 3.19 -2.84
C GLU A 256 -2.96 4.39 -1.89
N PHE A 257 -1.94 4.39 -1.04
CA PHE A 257 -1.66 5.50 -0.14
C PHE A 257 -1.38 6.81 -0.89
N TYR A 258 -0.62 6.77 -1.98
CA TYR A 258 -0.39 7.93 -2.84
C TYR A 258 -1.70 8.48 -3.42
N THR A 259 -2.56 7.61 -3.96
CA THR A 259 -3.84 8.04 -4.53
C THR A 259 -4.72 8.67 -3.47
N GLN A 260 -4.76 8.14 -2.24
CA GLN A 260 -5.49 8.71 -1.11
C GLN A 260 -4.96 10.09 -0.71
N LYS A 261 -3.63 10.25 -0.64
CA LYS A 261 -2.98 11.52 -0.29
C LYS A 261 -3.11 12.60 -1.35
N THR A 262 -3.25 12.22 -2.62
CA THR A 262 -3.29 13.15 -3.76
C THR A 262 -4.67 13.24 -4.42
N ARG A 263 -5.74 12.79 -3.74
CA ARG A 263 -7.11 13.03 -4.21
C ARG A 263 -7.36 14.53 -4.28
N LYS A 264 -7.95 14.98 -5.39
CA LYS A 264 -8.28 16.40 -5.59
C LYS A 264 -9.40 16.80 -4.64
N ILE A 265 -10.39 15.93 -4.48
CA ILE A 265 -11.54 16.15 -3.61
C ILE A 265 -11.47 15.10 -2.49
N PRO A 266 -11.23 15.51 -1.23
CA PRO A 266 -11.22 14.58 -0.11
C PRO A 266 -12.62 13.95 0.01
N LYS A 267 -12.68 12.62 0.23
CA LYS A 267 -13.97 11.99 0.57
C LYS A 267 -14.50 12.66 1.82
N ARG A 268 -15.74 13.16 1.78
CA ARG A 268 -16.44 13.59 2.99
C ARG A 268 -16.39 12.40 3.95
N ARG A 269 -15.77 12.59 5.11
CA ARG A 269 -15.94 11.63 6.20
C ARG A 269 -17.42 11.69 6.55
N LYS A 270 -18.13 10.58 6.43
CA LYS A 270 -19.44 10.45 7.05
C LYS A 270 -19.19 10.59 8.55
N LEU A 271 -19.47 11.79 9.06
CA LEU A 271 -19.64 11.99 10.47
C LEU A 271 -20.98 11.31 10.73
N TRP A 272 -20.90 10.07 11.23
CA TRP A 272 -22.03 9.21 11.62
C TRP A 272 -23.12 9.03 10.54
#